data_AF-A0AA35XZ31-F1
#
_entry.id   AF-A0AA35XZ31-F1
#
_cell.length_a   1.000
_cell.length_b   1.000
_cell.length_c   1.000
_cell.angle_alpha   90.00
_cell.angle_beta   90.00
_cell.angle_gamma   90.00
#
_symmetry.space_group_name_H-M   'P 1'
#
loop_
_entity.id
_entity.type
_entity.pdbx_description
1 polymer ?
#
loop_
_entity_poly.entity_id
_entity_poly.type
_entity_poly.pdbx_seq_one_letter_code
_entity_poly.pdbx_strand_id
1 'polypeptide(L)'
;MLKLFVRNLPPQTTEAGLKELFTGYGKVFELQLSRDMFTGKARGTASVSMEGHEARKAIEALDGSDYEGKTIYVALDKGPRSGGRGRR
;
A
#
# COMPACT_ATOMS: atom_id res chain seq x y z
N MET A 1 -13.90 4.73 1.15
CA MET A 1 -12.43 4.73 1.04
C MET A 1 -11.91 3.36 1.41
N LEU A 2 -10.97 2.84 0.62
CA LEU A 2 -10.27 1.61 0.92
C LEU A 2 -8.83 1.95 1.27
N LYS A 3 -8.31 1.26 2.26
CA LYS A 3 -6.93 1.37 2.68
C LYS A 3 -6.14 0.26 1.99
N LEU A 4 -5.00 0.59 1.43
CA LEU A 4 -4.09 -0.27 0.70
C LEU A 4 -2.83 -0.43 1.54
N PHE A 5 -2.24 -1.61 1.49
CA PHE A 5 -0.99 -1.92 2.16
C PHE A 5 0.02 -2.39 1.12
N VAL A 6 1.15 -1.70 1.06
CA VAL A 6 2.25 -1.98 0.15
C VAL A 6 3.39 -2.61 0.94
N ARG A 7 3.99 -3.68 0.41
CA ARG A 7 5.10 -4.43 1.02
C ARG A 7 6.26 -4.59 0.06
N ASN A 8 7.43 -4.87 0.64
CA ASN A 8 8.70 -5.10 -0.07
C ASN A 8 9.22 -3.88 -0.84
N LEU A 9 8.90 -2.68 -0.37
CA LEU A 9 9.42 -1.44 -0.96
C LEU A 9 10.93 -1.31 -0.74
N PRO A 10 11.67 -0.76 -1.74
CA PRO A 10 13.06 -0.37 -1.58
C PRO A 10 13.25 0.68 -0.47
N PRO A 11 14.44 0.73 0.16
CA PRO A 11 14.77 1.77 1.15
C PRO A 11 14.86 3.17 0.54
N GLN A 12 15.04 3.29 -0.78
CA GLN A 12 15.07 4.57 -1.49
C GLN A 12 13.67 5.14 -1.77
N THR A 13 12.63 4.32 -1.59
CA THR A 13 11.26 4.75 -1.87
C THR A 13 10.80 5.81 -0.88
N THR A 14 10.22 6.89 -1.41
CA THR A 14 9.67 8.01 -0.65
C THR A 14 8.15 8.07 -0.77
N GLU A 15 7.51 8.80 0.15
CA GLU A 15 6.07 9.07 0.06
C GLU A 15 5.68 9.76 -1.25
N ALA A 16 6.52 10.68 -1.74
CA ALA A 16 6.28 11.40 -2.98
C ALA A 16 6.22 10.46 -4.18
N GLY A 17 7.22 9.56 -4.33
CA GLY A 17 7.27 8.61 -5.44
C GLY A 17 6.09 7.63 -5.43
N LEU A 18 5.69 7.13 -4.25
CA LEU A 18 4.49 6.30 -4.13
C LEU A 18 3.23 7.08 -4.48
N LYS A 19 3.11 8.31 -3.98
CA LYS A 19 1.96 9.16 -4.29
C LYS A 19 1.83 9.34 -5.80
N GLU A 20 2.92 9.66 -6.50
CA GLU A 20 2.92 9.81 -7.96
C GLU A 20 2.53 8.51 -8.67
N LEU A 21 3.08 7.36 -8.25
CA LEU A 21 2.70 6.05 -8.77
C LEU A 21 1.19 5.78 -8.65
N PHE A 22 0.63 5.99 -7.46
CA PHE A 22 -0.79 5.74 -7.21
C PHE A 22 -1.68 6.79 -7.86
N THR A 23 -1.20 8.02 -8.06
CA THR A 23 -1.95 9.11 -8.73
C THR A 23 -2.31 8.75 -10.18
N GLY A 24 -1.51 7.93 -10.86
CA GLY A 24 -1.82 7.43 -12.21
C GLY A 24 -3.03 6.48 -12.26
N TYR A 25 -3.36 5.83 -11.14
CA TYR A 25 -4.49 4.89 -11.04
C TYR A 25 -5.71 5.51 -10.36
N GLY A 26 -5.52 6.55 -9.55
CA GLY A 26 -6.60 7.27 -8.91
C GLY A 26 -6.17 8.29 -7.87
N LYS A 27 -7.14 8.88 -7.17
CA LYS A 27 -6.87 9.93 -6.19
C LYS A 27 -6.41 9.35 -4.85
N VAL A 28 -5.17 9.68 -4.47
CA VAL A 28 -4.62 9.37 -3.15
C VAL A 28 -5.15 10.38 -2.13
N PHE A 29 -5.86 9.90 -1.11
CA PHE A 29 -6.37 10.73 -0.02
C PHE A 29 -5.39 10.84 1.13
N GLU A 30 -4.80 9.72 1.53
CA GLU A 30 -3.84 9.66 2.62
C GLU A 30 -2.75 8.66 2.26
N LEU A 31 -1.51 8.96 2.64
CA LEU A 31 -0.38 8.07 2.43
C LEU A 31 0.47 8.13 3.69
N GLN A 32 0.84 6.95 4.18
CA GLN A 32 1.68 6.79 5.35
C GLN A 32 2.76 5.75 5.06
N LEU A 33 4.01 6.18 4.99
CA LEU A 33 5.14 5.28 4.82
C LEU A 33 5.67 4.79 6.18
N SER A 34 5.48 3.51 6.49
CA SER A 34 6.04 2.85 7.67
C SER A 34 7.44 2.33 7.39
N ARG A 35 8.43 3.13 7.78
CA ARG A 35 9.85 2.77 7.75
C ARG A 35 10.28 2.22 9.13
N ASP A 36 10.83 1.01 9.14
CA ASP A 36 11.50 0.48 10.34
C ASP A 36 12.93 1.03 10.39
N MET A 37 13.19 1.95 11.33
CA MET A 37 14.50 2.59 11.51
C MET A 37 15.48 1.75 12.36
N PHE A 38 15.01 0.69 13.04
CA PHE A 38 15.82 -0.01 14.05
C PHE A 38 16.69 -1.13 13.49
N THR A 39 16.26 -1.79 12.42
CA THR A 39 16.95 -2.98 11.90
C THR A 39 17.90 -2.70 10.74
N GLY A 40 17.96 -1.46 10.23
CA GLY A 40 18.75 -1.09 9.04
C GLY A 40 18.33 -1.84 7.77
N LYS A 41 17.31 -2.71 7.85
CA LYS A 41 16.69 -3.44 6.76
C LYS A 41 15.29 -2.87 6.60
N ALA A 42 15.09 -2.12 5.52
CA ALA A 42 13.77 -1.58 5.19
C ALA A 42 12.75 -2.72 5.13
N ARG A 43 11.87 -2.78 6.14
CA ARG A 43 10.61 -3.52 6.00
C ARG A 43 9.69 -2.89 4.96
N GLY A 44 10.05 -1.71 4.41
CA GLY A 44 9.58 -1.23 3.11
C GLY A 44 8.07 -1.33 2.97
N THR A 45 7.34 -0.86 3.98
CA THR A 45 5.89 -0.95 4.00
C THR A 45 5.27 0.42 3.98
N ALA A 46 4.19 0.59 3.24
CA ALA A 46 3.42 1.82 3.20
C ALA A 46 1.94 1.49 3.23
N SER A 47 1.13 2.41 3.76
CA SER A 47 -0.32 2.34 3.67
C SER A 47 -0.85 3.54 2.89
N VAL A 48 -1.80 3.30 1.99
CA VAL A 48 -2.36 4.32 1.08
C VAL A 48 -3.87 4.25 1.14
N SER A 49 -4.55 5.37 1.40
CA SER A 49 -6.00 5.46 1.37
C SER A 49 -6.45 6.02 0.02
N MET A 50 -7.26 5.24 -0.71
CA MET A 50 -7.80 5.59 -2.03
C MET A 50 -9.31 5.35 -2.11
N GLU A 51 -9.93 5.75 -3.22
CA GLU A 51 -11.31 5.41 -3.51
C GLU A 51 -11.47 3.92 -3.84
N GLY A 52 -12.64 3.34 -3.58
CA GLY A 52 -12.81 1.88 -3.61
C GLY A 52 -12.62 1.24 -4.98
N HIS A 53 -13.01 1.95 -6.04
CA HIS A 53 -12.84 1.51 -7.42
C HIS A 53 -11.37 1.62 -7.86
N GLU A 54 -10.74 2.76 -7.58
CA GLU A 54 -9.34 3.05 -7.90
C GLU A 54 -8.38 2.13 -7.15
N ALA A 55 -8.65 1.86 -5.87
CA ALA A 55 -7.85 1.00 -5.02
C ALA A 55 -7.71 -0.42 -5.57
N ARG A 56 -8.82 -1.00 -6.06
CA ARG A 56 -8.82 -2.34 -6.67
C ARG A 56 -7.98 -2.37 -7.94
N LYS A 57 -8.17 -1.37 -8.80
CA LYS A 57 -7.41 -1.24 -10.05
C LYS A 57 -5.92 -1.07 -9.79
N ALA A 58 -5.56 -0.29 -8.77
CA ALA A 58 -4.17 -0.11 -8.35
C ALA A 58 -3.58 -1.41 -7.80
N ILE A 59 -4.33 -2.19 -7.00
CA ILE A 59 -3.90 -3.52 -6.54
C ILE A 59 -3.61 -4.43 -7.73
N GLU A 60 -4.56 -4.58 -8.66
CA GLU A 60 -4.41 -5.50 -9.80
C GLU A 60 -3.25 -5.13 -10.73
N ALA A 61 -2.92 -3.84 -10.83
CA ALA A 61 -1.81 -3.38 -11.66
C ALA A 61 -0.45 -3.37 -10.94
N LEU A 62 -0.41 -3.01 -9.66
CA LEU A 62 0.83 -2.81 -8.91
C LEU A 62 1.24 -4.03 -8.07
N ASP A 63 0.32 -4.93 -7.73
CA ASP A 63 0.66 -6.16 -7.02
C ASP A 63 1.51 -7.07 -7.90
N GLY A 64 2.72 -7.39 -7.43
CA GLY A 64 3.67 -8.19 -8.19
C GLY A 64 4.47 -7.41 -9.23
N SER A 65 4.31 -6.09 -9.32
CA SER A 65 5.13 -5.24 -10.20
C SER A 65 6.55 -5.11 -9.68
N ASP A 66 7.52 -4.97 -10.58
CA ASP A 66 8.89 -4.61 -10.23
C ASP A 66 9.03 -3.09 -10.01
N TYR A 67 9.66 -2.71 -8.92
CA TYR A 67 9.93 -1.33 -8.57
C TYR A 67 11.35 -1.20 -7.99
N GLU A 68 12.21 -0.46 -8.70
CA GLU A 68 13.64 -0.28 -8.37
C GLU A 68 14.38 -1.62 -8.11
N GLY A 69 14.09 -2.64 -8.91
CA GLY A 69 14.71 -3.97 -8.79
C GLY A 69 14.15 -4.85 -7.67
N LYS A 70 13.02 -4.47 -7.06
CA LYS A 70 12.28 -5.30 -6.09
C LYS A 70 10.83 -5.46 -6.51
N THR A 71 10.30 -6.67 -6.36
CA THR A 71 8.86 -6.92 -6.56
C THR A 71 8.07 -6.31 -5.41
N ILE A 72 7.21 -5.34 -5.70
CA ILE A 72 6.31 -4.77 -4.70
C ILE A 72 5.01 -5.57 -4.64
N TYR A 73 4.41 -5.61 -3.46
CA TYR A 73 3.14 -6.29 -3.25
C TYR A 73 2.15 -5.28 -2.71
N VAL A 74 0.99 -5.17 -3.38
CA VAL A 74 -0.05 -4.20 -3.03
C VAL A 74 -1.30 -5.00 -2.68
N ALA A 75 -1.71 -4.93 -1.43
CA ALA A 75 -2.89 -5.63 -0.94
C ALA A 75 -3.90 -4.64 -0.37
N LEU A 76 -5.18 -5.05 -0.33
CA LEU A 76 -6.18 -4.30 0.41
C LEU A 76 -5.91 -4.46 1.91
N ASP A 77 -5.72 -3.35 2.61
CA ASP A 77 -5.69 -3.30 4.07
C ASP A 77 -7.11 -3.56 4.58
N LYS A 78 -7.39 -4.84 4.85
CA LYS A 78 -8.57 -5.25 5.58
C LYS A 78 -8.34 -4.89 7.04
N GLY A 79 -8.57 -3.61 7.38
CA GLY A 79 -8.72 -3.19 8.78
C GLY A 79 -9.64 -4.15 9.55
N PRO A 80 -9.63 -4.14 10.90
CA PRO A 80 -10.28 -5.17 11.71
C PRO A 80 -11.71 -5.38 11.21
N ARG A 81 -11.97 -6.60 10.71
CA ARG A 81 -13.19 -6.98 9.98
C ARG A 81 -14.44 -6.48 10.71
N SER A 82 -15.01 -5.38 10.24
CA SER A 82 -16.42 -5.04 10.40
C SER A 82 -17.22 -5.99 9.51
N GLY A 83 -17.34 -7.22 9.98
CA GLY A 83 -18.10 -8.31 9.38
C GLY A 83 -18.38 -9.30 10.51
N GLY A 84 -19.47 -9.04 11.22
CA GLY A 84 -19.85 -9.72 12.45
C GLY A 84 -19.80 -11.24 12.37
N ARG A 85 -19.33 -11.83 13.46
CA ARG A 85 -19.91 -13.05 14.00
C ARG A 85 -20.11 -12.80 15.49
N GLY A 86 -21.22 -12.16 15.82
CA GLY A 86 -21.92 -12.55 17.03
C GLY A 86 -22.21 -14.05 16.88
N ARG A 87 -21.62 -14.83 17.77
CA ARG A 87 -21.99 -16.21 18.12
C ARG A 87 -20.97 -16.68 19.17
N ARG A 88 -21.25 -16.40 20.44
CA ARG A 88 -21.85 -17.38 21.35
C ARG A 88 -22.30 -16.69 22.61
#